data_AF-H8MKB1-F1
#
_entry.id   AF-H8MKB1-F1
#
_cell.length_a   1.000
_cell.length_b   1.000
_cell.length_c   1.000
_cell.angle_alpha   90.00
_cell.angle_beta   90.00
_cell.angle_gamma   90.00
#
_symmetry.space_group_name_H-M   'P 1'
#
loop_
_entity.id
_entity.type
_entity.pdbx_description
1 polymer ?
#
loop_
_entity_poly.entity_id
_entity_poly.type
_entity_poly.pdbx_seq_one_letter_code
_entity_poly.pdbx_strand_id
1 'polypeptide(L)'
;MERTQDRSLVPTSLFAALLGMVLVAFSSNAEPPASVPSPDAGVTPATTVKRRSDVWCEGLPPERCGEFPEHCIRLTYCDGQPFCASRMNRPRDRQCGSVSVYGLGEPCCPGLVSRCGELTPDDTCKPQRDPMDMPSCLACGDGVCDVFEQRCNCPEDCAVTAKRPGVRYRGSEPEGPSGHRSTDGVTRPGQCLDVLEKPDAVRHCLRQWVQALLGRRSSKELRQAVDIAPFTRFDLDLLECLDEDEDRGPFGDRSRRELCLDALQQRTKDARLRKVLGP
;
A
#
# COMPACT_ATOMS: atom_id res chain seq x y z
N MET A 1 14.63 -49.73 25.04
CA MET A 1 14.09 -49.10 26.25
C MET A 1 13.33 -47.87 25.82
N GLU A 2 12.05 -48.07 25.54
CA GLU A 2 11.07 -47.03 25.24
C GLU A 2 10.67 -46.28 26.51
N ARG A 3 10.41 -44.97 26.38
CA ARG A 3 9.54 -44.15 27.24
C ARG A 3 9.25 -42.85 26.49
N THR A 4 8.11 -42.81 25.79
CA THR A 4 6.81 -42.24 26.20
C THR A 4 6.66 -40.77 25.84
N GLN A 5 5.78 -40.55 24.86
CA GLN A 5 5.01 -39.33 24.59
C GLN A 5 4.44 -38.74 25.88
N ASP A 6 4.34 -37.42 25.91
CA ASP A 6 3.25 -36.79 26.65
C ASP A 6 2.59 -35.67 25.85
N ARG A 7 1.27 -35.79 25.76
CA ARG A 7 0.31 -34.85 25.18
C ARG A 7 -0.31 -34.09 26.34
N SER A 8 -0.39 -32.77 26.25
CA SER A 8 -1.38 -31.97 26.98
C SER A 8 -1.27 -30.50 26.55
N LEU A 9 -2.31 -29.68 26.54
CA LEU A 9 -3.76 -29.81 26.60
C LEU A 9 -4.22 -28.36 26.32
N VAL A 10 -5.20 -28.20 25.44
CA VAL A 10 -5.86 -26.92 25.18
C VAL A 10 -6.77 -26.57 26.36
N PRO A 11 -6.87 -25.31 26.79
CA PRO A 11 -8.06 -24.83 27.48
C PRO A 11 -8.93 -24.00 26.54
N THR A 12 -10.11 -24.55 26.28
CA THR A 12 -11.33 -23.87 25.85
C THR A 12 -11.89 -22.97 26.96
N SER A 13 -12.45 -21.83 26.54
CA SER A 13 -13.78 -21.31 26.92
C SER A 13 -13.86 -19.88 27.45
N LEU A 14 -15.02 -19.31 27.13
CA LEU A 14 -15.73 -18.16 27.71
C LEU A 14 -15.35 -16.79 27.16
N PHE A 15 -16.19 -16.27 26.24
CA PHE A 15 -16.93 -15.03 26.51
C PHE A 15 -18.24 -15.03 25.71
N ALA A 16 -19.36 -15.06 26.44
CA ALA A 16 -20.70 -14.77 25.95
C ALA A 16 -21.10 -13.39 26.49
N ALA A 17 -21.60 -12.50 25.62
CA ALA A 17 -22.32 -11.28 25.99
C ALA A 17 -23.33 -11.00 24.86
N LEU A 18 -24.58 -11.41 25.07
CA LEU A 18 -25.71 -10.60 25.59
C LEU A 18 -26.29 -9.63 24.55
N LEU A 19 -27.41 -10.10 23.96
CA LEU A 19 -28.41 -9.32 23.24
C LEU A 19 -28.97 -8.20 24.13
N GLY A 20 -29.09 -7.00 23.57
CA GLY A 20 -29.96 -5.94 24.06
C GLY A 20 -30.85 -5.45 22.93
N MET A 21 -32.03 -6.08 22.76
CA MET A 21 -33.14 -5.52 21.98
C MET A 21 -33.84 -4.46 22.83
N VAL A 22 -34.00 -3.25 22.30
CA VAL A 22 -34.96 -2.27 22.79
C VAL A 22 -36.02 -2.06 21.71
N LEU A 23 -37.19 -2.66 21.96
CA LEU A 23 -38.46 -2.34 21.31
C LEU A 23 -39.03 -1.09 21.99
N VAL A 24 -39.32 -0.05 21.21
CA VAL A 24 -40.27 1.00 21.60
C VAL A 24 -41.35 1.04 20.53
N ALA A 25 -42.59 0.83 20.98
CA ALA A 25 -43.80 0.91 20.19
C ALA A 25 -44.74 1.97 20.81
N PHE A 26 -45.63 2.48 19.95
CA PHE A 26 -46.77 3.40 20.18
C PHE A 26 -46.38 4.88 20.34
N SER A 27 -47.09 5.85 19.77
CA SER A 27 -48.55 5.96 19.63
C SER A 27 -48.99 6.90 18.50
N SER A 28 -50.23 6.67 18.09
CA SER A 28 -51.07 7.30 17.08
C SER A 28 -51.43 8.79 17.31
N ASN A 29 -52.07 9.35 16.26
CA ASN A 29 -52.99 10.50 16.18
C ASN A 29 -52.48 11.55 15.17
N ALA A 30 -53.25 12.17 14.26
CA ALA A 30 -54.65 12.10 13.89
C ALA A 30 -54.80 12.77 12.50
N GLU A 31 -55.76 12.35 11.68
CA GLU A 31 -56.28 13.10 10.52
C GLU A 31 -57.10 14.32 10.99
N PRO A 32 -57.19 15.38 10.18
CA PRO A 32 -58.48 15.70 9.54
C PRO A 32 -58.31 16.36 8.15
N PRO A 33 -59.38 16.85 7.49
CA PRO A 33 -60.25 16.08 6.61
C PRO A 33 -60.18 16.53 5.14
N ALA A 34 -60.79 15.69 4.29
CA ALA A 34 -60.97 15.88 2.86
C ALA A 34 -61.63 17.20 2.46
N SER A 35 -61.12 17.80 1.37
CA SER A 35 -61.84 18.79 0.55
C SER A 35 -62.02 18.22 -0.86
N VAL A 36 -63.27 18.27 -1.34
CA VAL A 36 -63.80 17.68 -2.59
C VAL A 36 -63.48 18.59 -3.80
N PRO A 37 -63.44 18.05 -5.06
CA PRO A 37 -62.71 18.62 -6.19
C PRO A 37 -63.61 19.34 -7.22
N SER A 38 -63.01 20.08 -8.17
CA SER A 38 -63.50 20.36 -9.55
C SER A 38 -62.57 21.36 -10.29
N PRO A 39 -62.62 21.51 -11.63
CA PRO A 39 -62.30 20.51 -12.66
C PRO A 39 -61.30 21.07 -13.71
N ASP A 40 -60.76 20.19 -14.56
CA ASP A 40 -60.26 20.42 -15.95
C ASP A 40 -59.20 21.53 -16.20
N ALA A 41 -58.21 21.39 -17.06
CA ALA A 41 -57.72 20.34 -17.92
C ALA A 41 -56.33 20.80 -18.37
N GLY A 42 -55.37 19.88 -18.40
CA GLY A 42 -54.00 20.20 -18.80
C GLY A 42 -53.02 19.10 -18.45
N VAL A 43 -53.40 17.85 -18.71
CA VAL A 43 -52.48 16.71 -18.64
C VAL A 43 -51.51 16.82 -19.80
N THR A 44 -50.46 17.62 -19.65
CA THR A 44 -49.18 17.25 -20.26
C THR A 44 -48.71 15.98 -19.56
N PRO A 45 -48.37 14.90 -20.29
CA PRO A 45 -47.78 13.74 -19.66
C PRO A 45 -46.52 14.24 -18.98
N ALA A 46 -46.51 14.20 -17.65
CA ALA A 46 -45.29 14.32 -16.89
C ALA A 46 -44.38 13.23 -17.42
N THR A 47 -43.44 13.62 -18.29
CA THR A 47 -42.22 12.87 -18.54
C THR A 47 -41.73 12.54 -17.16
N THR A 48 -41.97 11.31 -16.75
CA THR A 48 -41.44 10.75 -15.52
C THR A 48 -39.96 10.73 -15.83
N VAL A 49 -39.28 11.81 -15.47
CA VAL A 49 -37.84 11.80 -15.29
C VAL A 49 -37.67 10.69 -14.26
N LYS A 50 -37.36 9.48 -14.75
CA LYS A 50 -36.94 8.35 -13.94
C LYS A 50 -35.92 8.96 -13.01
N ARG A 51 -36.28 9.13 -11.73
CA ARG A 51 -35.33 9.50 -10.68
C ARG A 51 -34.15 8.56 -10.90
N ARG A 52 -32.97 9.15 -11.10
CA ARG A 52 -31.69 8.44 -11.21
C ARG A 52 -31.75 7.24 -10.27
N SER A 53 -31.94 6.07 -10.83
CA SER A 53 -31.71 4.84 -10.09
C SER A 53 -30.23 4.88 -9.77
N ASP A 54 -29.89 4.93 -8.50
CA ASP A 54 -28.52 4.70 -8.04
C ASP A 54 -28.12 3.31 -8.55
N VAL A 55 -27.45 3.27 -9.71
CA VAL A 55 -27.08 2.01 -10.34
C VAL A 55 -26.02 1.38 -9.44
N TRP A 56 -26.39 0.30 -8.77
CA TRP A 56 -25.45 -0.47 -7.96
C TRP A 56 -24.66 -1.43 -8.86
N CYS A 57 -23.53 -0.94 -9.38
CA CYS A 57 -22.71 -1.67 -10.34
C CYS A 57 -22.12 -2.96 -9.76
N GLU A 58 -21.73 -2.95 -8.48
CA GLU A 58 -21.09 -4.10 -7.81
C GLU A 58 -22.05 -5.30 -7.64
N GLY A 59 -23.36 -5.05 -7.70
CA GLY A 59 -24.39 -6.10 -7.70
C GLY A 59 -24.76 -6.60 -9.10
N LEU A 60 -24.22 -6.01 -10.17
CA LEU A 60 -24.52 -6.42 -11.54
C LEU A 60 -23.59 -7.56 -11.98
N PRO A 61 -24.14 -8.59 -12.66
CA PRO A 61 -23.29 -9.58 -13.31
C PRO A 61 -22.47 -8.94 -14.44
N PRO A 62 -21.25 -9.40 -14.72
CA PRO A 62 -20.33 -8.75 -15.67
C PRO A 62 -20.90 -8.54 -17.07
N GLU A 63 -21.78 -9.43 -17.51
CA GLU A 63 -22.44 -9.41 -18.83
C GLU A 63 -23.41 -8.23 -18.96
N ARG A 64 -23.98 -7.77 -17.83
CA ARG A 64 -24.93 -6.66 -17.78
C ARG A 64 -24.29 -5.32 -17.47
N CYS A 65 -22.98 -5.29 -17.22
CA CYS A 65 -22.28 -4.05 -16.87
C CYS A 65 -22.39 -2.99 -17.97
N GLY A 66 -22.42 -3.42 -19.24
CA GLY A 66 -22.60 -2.55 -20.41
C GLY A 66 -24.00 -1.95 -20.57
N GLU A 67 -25.00 -2.35 -19.77
CA GLU A 67 -26.33 -1.74 -19.78
C GLU A 67 -26.32 -0.32 -19.18
N PHE A 68 -25.32 0.00 -18.35
CA PHE A 68 -25.18 1.27 -17.67
C PHE A 68 -23.79 1.89 -17.90
N PRO A 69 -23.38 2.15 -19.16
CA PRO A 69 -22.03 2.60 -19.49
C PRO A 69 -21.70 3.98 -18.89
N GLU A 70 -22.74 4.71 -18.49
CA GLU A 70 -22.65 6.01 -17.85
C GLU A 70 -22.16 5.93 -16.40
N HIS A 71 -22.40 4.80 -15.74
CA HIS A 71 -22.21 4.61 -14.30
C HIS A 71 -21.27 3.46 -13.97
N CYS A 72 -21.25 2.42 -14.79
CA CYS A 72 -20.54 1.18 -14.54
C CYS A 72 -19.44 0.92 -15.56
N ILE A 73 -18.42 0.16 -15.14
CA ILE A 73 -17.31 -0.30 -15.95
C ILE A 73 -17.03 -1.76 -15.62
N ARG A 74 -16.79 -2.54 -16.68
CA ARG A 74 -16.37 -3.93 -16.54
C ARG A 74 -14.86 -3.96 -16.32
N LEU A 75 -14.44 -4.58 -15.22
CA LEU A 75 -13.04 -4.77 -14.84
C LEU A 75 -12.72 -6.26 -14.80
N THR A 76 -11.46 -6.60 -14.54
CA THR A 76 -10.97 -7.98 -14.45
C THR A 76 -10.05 -8.11 -13.24
N TYR A 77 -10.20 -9.18 -12.45
CA TYR A 77 -9.27 -9.55 -11.38
C TYR A 77 -8.01 -10.20 -11.93
N CYS A 78 -7.02 -10.43 -11.07
CA CYS A 78 -5.75 -11.04 -11.44
C CYS A 78 -5.86 -12.50 -11.93
N ASP A 79 -6.91 -13.21 -11.56
CA ASP A 79 -7.23 -14.56 -12.04
C ASP A 79 -7.98 -14.57 -13.38
N GLY A 80 -8.26 -13.40 -13.96
CA GLY A 80 -8.98 -13.25 -15.21
C GLY A 80 -10.51 -13.20 -15.07
N GLN A 81 -11.06 -13.33 -13.86
CA GLN A 81 -12.50 -13.24 -13.66
C GLN A 81 -13.00 -11.79 -13.85
N PRO A 82 -13.99 -11.55 -14.73
CA PRO A 82 -14.54 -10.22 -14.93
C PRO A 82 -15.51 -9.85 -13.79
N PHE A 83 -15.62 -8.56 -13.50
CA PHE A 83 -16.62 -8.03 -12.57
C PHE A 83 -17.10 -6.64 -13.01
N CYS A 84 -18.24 -6.21 -12.47
CA CYS A 84 -18.77 -4.87 -12.70
C CYS A 84 -18.49 -3.98 -11.49
N ALA A 85 -18.05 -2.75 -11.74
CA ALA A 85 -17.75 -1.77 -10.71
C ALA A 85 -18.26 -0.39 -11.11
N SER A 86 -18.46 0.49 -10.12
CA SER A 86 -18.73 1.89 -10.40
C SER A 86 -17.54 2.55 -11.14
N ARG A 87 -17.84 3.37 -12.15
CA ARG A 87 -16.81 4.19 -12.84
C ARG A 87 -16.15 5.20 -11.91
N MET A 88 -16.82 5.62 -10.83
CA MET A 88 -16.35 6.67 -9.93
C MET A 88 -15.79 7.89 -10.70
N ASN A 89 -14.65 8.44 -10.26
CA ASN A 89 -13.93 9.56 -10.88
C ASN A 89 -13.10 9.18 -12.12
N ARG A 90 -13.36 8.03 -12.79
CA ARG A 90 -12.63 7.70 -14.03
C ARG A 90 -13.20 8.48 -15.22
N PRO A 91 -12.41 9.37 -15.85
CA PRO A 91 -12.86 10.13 -17.00
C PRO A 91 -13.16 9.20 -18.19
N ARG A 92 -14.19 9.52 -18.98
CA ARG A 92 -14.60 8.67 -20.11
C ARG A 92 -13.74 8.81 -21.34
N ASP A 93 -13.16 9.99 -21.48
CA ASP A 93 -12.21 10.37 -22.50
C ASP A 93 -10.85 9.70 -22.30
N ARG A 94 -10.64 9.05 -21.15
CA ARG A 94 -9.42 8.30 -20.91
C ARG A 94 -9.42 7.01 -21.73
N GLN A 95 -8.63 7.00 -22.79
CA GLN A 95 -8.52 5.86 -23.71
C GLN A 95 -7.67 4.71 -23.13
N CYS A 96 -6.85 4.99 -22.12
CA CYS A 96 -5.93 4.02 -21.53
C CYS A 96 -5.57 4.32 -20.06
N GLY A 97 -5.20 3.28 -19.30
CA GLY A 97 -4.74 3.40 -17.92
C GLY A 97 -3.31 3.89 -17.80
N SER A 98 -3.05 4.89 -16.93
CA SER A 98 -1.69 5.30 -16.56
C SER A 98 -1.08 4.31 -15.57
N VAL A 99 0.21 4.53 -15.24
CA VAL A 99 0.91 3.83 -14.17
C VAL A 99 0.05 3.78 -12.90
N SER A 100 0.07 2.62 -12.24
CA SER A 100 -0.63 2.28 -10.98
C SER A 100 -2.15 2.36 -10.98
N VAL A 101 -2.80 2.58 -12.14
CA VAL A 101 -4.25 2.41 -12.26
C VAL A 101 -4.59 0.93 -12.14
N TYR A 102 -5.38 0.58 -11.11
CA TYR A 102 -5.87 -0.78 -10.86
C TYR A 102 -7.11 -1.12 -11.66
N GLY A 103 -7.27 -2.37 -12.07
CA GLY A 103 -8.50 -2.87 -12.68
C GLY A 103 -8.69 -2.31 -14.07
N LEU A 104 -8.46 -3.14 -15.09
CA LEU A 104 -8.53 -2.72 -16.47
C LEU A 104 -9.96 -2.75 -16.99
N GLY A 105 -10.57 -1.57 -17.10
CA GLY A 105 -11.71 -1.37 -17.99
C GLY A 105 -11.27 -0.91 -19.38
N GLU A 106 -10.10 -0.28 -19.45
CA GLU A 106 -9.39 0.12 -20.66
C GLU A 106 -8.00 -0.54 -20.71
N PRO A 107 -7.38 -0.71 -21.90
CA PRO A 107 -6.00 -1.18 -21.99
C PRO A 107 -5.02 -0.21 -21.30
N CYS A 108 -3.84 -0.72 -20.92
CA CYS A 108 -2.76 0.14 -20.44
C CYS A 108 -2.26 1.07 -21.55
N CYS A 109 -1.81 2.27 -21.18
CA CYS A 109 -1.24 3.22 -22.14
C CYS A 109 0.02 2.64 -22.81
N PRO A 110 0.41 3.12 -24.02
CA PRO A 110 1.61 2.67 -24.69
C PRO A 110 2.84 2.70 -23.79
N GLY A 111 3.63 1.62 -23.80
CA GLY A 111 4.79 1.44 -22.93
C GLY A 111 4.49 0.84 -21.55
N LEU A 112 3.21 0.63 -21.21
CA LEU A 112 2.81 -0.02 -19.97
C LEU A 112 2.24 -1.42 -20.22
N VAL A 113 2.46 -2.31 -19.26
CA VAL A 113 1.96 -3.68 -19.27
C VAL A 113 1.05 -3.92 -18.06
N SER A 114 -0.02 -4.68 -18.30
CA SER A 114 -0.92 -5.13 -17.24
C SER A 114 -0.27 -6.26 -16.46
N ARG A 115 -0.08 -6.07 -15.15
CA ARG A 115 0.58 -7.06 -14.30
C ARG A 115 -0.14 -7.27 -12.99
N CYS A 116 -0.01 -8.49 -12.52
CA CYS A 116 -0.33 -8.94 -11.17
C CYS A 116 0.93 -9.47 -10.51
N GLY A 117 0.88 -9.68 -9.21
CA GLY A 117 1.95 -10.30 -8.46
C GLY A 117 2.32 -9.50 -7.24
N GLU A 118 2.26 -10.12 -6.07
CA GLU A 118 2.66 -9.53 -4.80
C GLU A 118 3.84 -10.32 -4.20
N LEU A 119 4.74 -9.59 -3.56
CA LEU A 119 5.84 -10.16 -2.81
C LEU A 119 5.35 -10.40 -1.38
N THR A 120 5.37 -11.66 -0.98
CA THR A 120 4.98 -12.03 0.39
C THR A 120 6.08 -11.65 1.39
N PRO A 121 5.75 -11.57 2.70
CA PRO A 121 6.75 -11.33 3.75
C PRO A 121 7.90 -12.35 3.75
N ASP A 122 7.64 -13.58 3.32
CA ASP A 122 8.63 -14.67 3.23
C ASP A 122 9.46 -14.62 1.93
N ASP A 123 9.50 -13.46 1.26
CA ASP A 123 10.27 -13.28 0.04
C ASP A 123 9.79 -14.19 -1.14
N THR A 124 8.57 -14.75 -1.08
CA THR A 124 8.00 -15.56 -2.18
C THR A 124 7.04 -14.76 -3.06
N CYS A 125 6.99 -15.10 -4.35
CA CYS A 125 6.08 -14.48 -5.31
C CYS A 125 4.76 -15.23 -5.41
N LYS A 126 3.66 -14.51 -5.25
CA LYS A 126 2.31 -15.02 -5.51
C LYS A 126 1.65 -14.19 -6.62
N PRO A 127 0.89 -14.82 -7.53
CA PRO A 127 0.21 -14.10 -8.60
C PRO A 127 -0.80 -13.07 -8.06
N GLN A 128 -1.43 -13.37 -6.92
CA GLN A 128 -2.28 -12.46 -6.16
C GLN A 128 -2.24 -12.85 -4.68
N ARG A 129 -2.51 -11.89 -3.79
CA ARG A 129 -2.66 -12.10 -2.35
C ARG A 129 -4.13 -12.31 -1.99
N ASP A 130 -5.02 -11.55 -2.61
CA ASP A 130 -6.46 -11.63 -2.42
C ASP A 130 -7.16 -12.05 -3.73
N PRO A 131 -8.23 -12.86 -3.69
CA PRO A 131 -9.07 -13.13 -4.86
C PRO A 131 -9.57 -11.87 -5.59
N MET A 132 -9.69 -10.75 -4.88
CA MET A 132 -10.18 -9.48 -5.39
C MET A 132 -9.05 -8.56 -5.90
N ASP A 133 -7.80 -9.03 -5.90
CA ASP A 133 -6.69 -8.26 -6.45
C ASP A 133 -6.90 -7.97 -7.93
N MET A 134 -6.58 -6.75 -8.31
CA MET A 134 -6.71 -6.28 -9.68
C MET A 134 -5.33 -6.03 -10.28
N PRO A 135 -5.14 -6.31 -11.58
CA PRO A 135 -3.93 -5.93 -12.26
C PRO A 135 -3.75 -4.42 -12.25
N SER A 136 -2.50 -3.98 -12.29
CA SER A 136 -2.12 -2.58 -12.48
C SER A 136 -1.30 -2.41 -13.74
N CYS A 137 -1.36 -1.22 -14.33
CA CYS A 137 -0.47 -0.85 -15.44
C CYS A 137 0.90 -0.45 -14.88
N LEU A 138 1.96 -1.14 -15.32
CA LEU A 138 3.34 -0.95 -14.88
C LEU A 138 4.27 -0.74 -16.07
N ALA A 139 5.41 -0.10 -15.87
CA ALA A 139 6.37 0.24 -16.92
C ALA A 139 7.42 -0.86 -17.12
N CYS A 140 7.03 -2.14 -16.95
CA CYS A 140 8.01 -3.21 -16.94
C CYS A 140 8.76 -3.33 -18.29
N GLY A 141 10.06 -3.61 -18.23
CA GLY A 141 10.97 -3.82 -19.34
C GLY A 141 11.86 -2.62 -19.67
N ASP A 142 11.78 -1.53 -18.91
CA ASP A 142 12.61 -0.34 -19.11
C ASP A 142 13.98 -0.41 -18.40
N GLY A 143 14.22 -1.48 -17.63
CA GLY A 143 15.44 -1.74 -16.88
C GLY A 143 15.49 -1.07 -15.50
N VAL A 144 14.49 -0.27 -15.13
CA VAL A 144 14.38 0.47 -13.88
C VAL A 144 13.23 -0.11 -13.06
N CYS A 145 13.45 -0.30 -11.76
CA CYS A 145 12.48 -0.86 -10.84
C CYS A 145 11.86 0.29 -10.02
N ASP A 146 10.67 0.74 -10.44
CA ASP A 146 9.99 1.93 -9.87
C ASP A 146 9.23 1.61 -8.56
N VAL A 147 8.57 2.60 -7.96
CA VAL A 147 7.80 2.49 -6.69
C VAL A 147 6.64 1.49 -6.74
N PHE A 148 6.09 1.21 -7.91
CA PHE A 148 4.97 0.27 -8.11
C PHE A 148 5.42 -1.11 -8.60
N GLU A 149 6.71 -1.25 -8.87
CA GLU A 149 7.29 -2.44 -9.47
C GLU A 149 8.06 -3.23 -8.42
N GLN A 150 8.05 -4.54 -8.57
CA GLN A 150 8.75 -5.46 -7.70
C GLN A 150 9.01 -6.76 -8.45
N ARG A 151 9.87 -7.61 -7.87
CA ARG A 151 10.35 -8.82 -8.56
C ARG A 151 9.25 -9.82 -8.95
N CYS A 152 8.04 -9.71 -8.41
CA CYS A 152 6.93 -10.61 -8.75
C CYS A 152 5.99 -10.07 -9.84
N ASN A 153 5.92 -8.75 -10.05
CA ASN A 153 5.08 -8.15 -11.09
C ASN A 153 5.89 -7.63 -12.30
N CYS A 154 7.14 -7.21 -12.08
CA CYS A 154 8.12 -6.82 -13.10
C CYS A 154 9.49 -7.49 -12.83
N PRO A 155 9.60 -8.84 -12.92
CA PRO A 155 10.88 -9.54 -12.71
C PRO A 155 12.00 -9.07 -13.65
N GLU A 156 11.67 -8.65 -14.86
CA GLU A 156 12.61 -8.10 -15.85
C GLU A 156 13.40 -6.89 -15.32
N ASP A 157 12.77 -6.07 -14.47
CA ASP A 157 13.38 -4.87 -13.90
C ASP A 157 13.83 -5.06 -12.46
N CYS A 158 13.14 -5.90 -11.71
CA CYS A 158 13.28 -5.92 -10.25
C CYS A 158 13.94 -7.18 -9.70
N ALA A 159 14.15 -8.22 -10.51
CA ALA A 159 14.79 -9.44 -10.04
C ALA A 159 16.32 -9.39 -10.18
N VAL A 160 17.02 -9.72 -9.10
CA VAL A 160 18.46 -10.04 -9.15
C VAL A 160 18.63 -11.42 -9.76
N THR A 161 19.37 -11.51 -10.84
CA THR A 161 19.66 -12.77 -11.55
C THR A 161 21.14 -12.88 -11.88
N ALA A 162 21.61 -14.06 -12.30
CA ALA A 162 23.00 -14.20 -12.75
C ALA A 162 23.35 -13.26 -13.92
N LYS A 163 22.37 -12.89 -14.76
CA LYS A 163 22.55 -11.95 -15.88
C LYS A 163 22.48 -10.49 -15.45
N ARG A 164 21.87 -10.22 -14.30
CA ARG A 164 21.60 -8.89 -13.75
C ARG A 164 21.89 -8.93 -12.25
N PRO A 165 23.16 -8.78 -11.83
CA PRO A 165 23.58 -8.94 -10.44
C PRO A 165 23.15 -7.78 -9.52
N GLY A 166 22.44 -6.78 -10.06
CA GLY A 166 21.88 -5.69 -9.26
C GLY A 166 20.70 -5.00 -9.95
N VAL A 167 20.01 -4.17 -9.20
CA VAL A 167 18.75 -3.52 -9.60
C VAL A 167 18.96 -2.02 -9.68
N ARG A 168 18.44 -1.38 -10.73
CA ARG A 168 18.33 0.08 -10.77
C ARG A 168 16.98 0.47 -10.21
N TYR A 169 16.95 1.16 -9.08
CA TYR A 169 15.72 1.61 -8.46
C TYR A 169 15.39 3.05 -8.82
N ARG A 170 14.10 3.40 -8.79
CA ARG A 170 13.62 4.78 -8.89
C ARG A 170 12.48 4.99 -7.90
N GLY A 171 12.55 6.11 -7.17
CA GLY A 171 11.49 6.57 -6.30
C GLY A 171 10.64 7.67 -6.92
N SER A 172 9.68 8.18 -6.15
CA SER A 172 8.73 9.20 -6.62
C SER A 172 9.30 10.61 -6.71
N GLU A 173 10.40 10.89 -6.01
CA GLU A 173 11.00 12.22 -5.85
C GLU A 173 12.52 12.11 -6.01
N PRO A 174 13.05 12.05 -7.26
CA PRO A 174 14.47 11.84 -7.51
C PRO A 174 15.37 12.99 -7.03
N GLU A 175 14.79 14.17 -6.79
CA GLU A 175 15.49 15.32 -6.19
C GLU A 175 15.62 15.21 -4.66
N GLY A 176 14.91 14.27 -4.03
CA GLY A 176 14.84 14.09 -2.58
C GLY A 176 13.47 14.46 -1.98
N PRO A 177 13.22 14.08 -0.73
CA PRO A 177 11.93 14.25 -0.07
C PRO A 177 11.60 15.72 0.16
N SER A 178 10.41 16.14 -0.25
CA SER A 178 9.91 17.51 -0.10
C SER A 178 8.79 17.62 0.95
N GLY A 179 8.75 18.74 1.69
CA GLY A 179 7.63 19.03 2.60
C GLY A 179 7.57 18.25 3.92
N HIS A 180 8.61 17.48 4.28
CA HIS A 180 8.66 16.73 5.54
C HIS A 180 9.47 17.46 6.63
N ARG A 181 8.89 17.60 7.83
CA ARG A 181 9.57 18.22 8.99
C ARG A 181 10.88 17.53 9.37
N SER A 182 10.97 16.21 9.17
CA SER A 182 12.16 15.41 9.48
C SER A 182 13.30 15.59 8.49
N THR A 183 13.07 16.24 7.36
CA THR A 183 14.09 16.50 6.32
C THR A 183 14.29 17.99 6.10
N ASP A 184 13.76 18.83 6.99
CA ASP A 184 13.93 20.29 6.90
C ASP A 184 15.41 20.67 7.07
N GLY A 185 15.93 21.46 6.13
CA GLY A 185 17.36 21.82 6.06
C GLY A 185 18.31 20.69 5.65
N VAL A 186 17.81 19.49 5.32
CA VAL A 186 18.62 18.34 4.87
C VAL A 186 18.56 18.26 3.34
N THR A 187 19.72 18.33 2.68
CA THR A 187 19.83 18.27 1.21
C THR A 187 20.45 16.96 0.69
N ARG A 188 20.89 16.07 1.58
CA ARG A 188 21.38 14.72 1.26
C ARG A 188 21.17 13.75 2.42
N PRO A 189 21.06 12.43 2.16
CA PRO A 189 20.78 11.45 3.22
C PRO A 189 21.75 11.48 4.40
N GLY A 190 23.05 11.59 4.12
CA GLY A 190 24.10 11.59 5.16
C GLY A 190 24.05 12.77 6.14
N GLN A 191 23.29 13.83 5.83
CA GLN A 191 23.05 14.95 6.76
C GLN A 191 21.98 14.63 7.80
N CYS A 192 21.15 13.60 7.63
CA CYS A 192 20.17 13.21 8.64
C CYS A 192 20.82 13.02 10.03
N LEU A 193 22.01 12.41 10.09
CA LEU A 193 22.77 12.22 11.33
C LEU A 193 23.47 13.51 11.81
N ASP A 194 23.71 14.48 10.91
CA ASP A 194 24.37 15.74 11.27
C ASP A 194 23.40 16.66 12.03
N VAL A 195 22.16 16.75 11.55
CA VAL A 195 21.15 17.72 12.02
C VAL A 195 20.24 17.15 13.12
N LEU A 196 20.06 15.84 13.19
CA LEU A 196 19.14 15.19 14.13
C LEU A 196 19.89 14.44 15.22
N GLU A 197 19.36 14.49 16.44
CA GLU A 197 19.99 13.87 17.62
C GLU A 197 19.31 12.55 18.02
N LYS A 198 18.00 12.41 17.77
CA LYS A 198 17.24 11.23 18.17
C LYS A 198 17.37 10.10 17.15
N PRO A 199 17.70 8.86 17.56
CA PRO A 199 17.83 7.72 16.65
C PRO A 199 16.62 7.52 15.73
N ASP A 200 15.41 7.61 16.27
CA ASP A 200 14.17 7.48 15.48
C ASP A 200 13.95 8.62 14.49
N ALA A 201 14.39 9.84 14.83
CA ALA A 201 14.32 10.98 13.91
C ALA A 201 15.30 10.78 12.74
N VAL A 202 16.53 10.34 13.03
CA VAL A 202 17.53 9.97 12.02
C VAL A 202 17.00 8.85 11.11
N ARG A 203 16.42 7.80 11.71
CA ARG A 203 15.79 6.68 10.98
C ARG A 203 14.70 7.19 10.04
N HIS A 204 13.78 8.01 10.55
CA HIS A 204 12.68 8.52 9.75
C HIS A 204 13.19 9.40 8.61
N CYS A 205 14.15 10.28 8.86
CA CYS A 205 14.80 11.11 7.84
C CYS A 205 15.42 10.23 6.73
N LEU A 206 16.23 9.23 7.09
CA LEU A 206 16.84 8.31 6.11
C LEU A 206 15.78 7.54 5.32
N ARG A 207 14.74 7.02 5.97
CA ARG A 207 13.64 6.31 5.28
C ARG A 207 12.90 7.18 4.28
N GLN A 208 12.67 8.47 4.57
CA GLN A 208 12.06 9.40 3.61
C GLN A 208 12.95 9.59 2.40
N TRP A 209 14.27 9.74 2.60
CA TRP A 209 15.23 9.82 1.51
C TRP A 209 15.26 8.55 0.65
N VAL A 210 15.23 7.36 1.27
CA VAL A 210 15.22 6.10 0.51
C VAL A 210 13.94 5.99 -0.31
N GLN A 211 12.78 6.29 0.28
CA GLN A 211 11.50 6.24 -0.43
C GLN A 211 11.48 7.21 -1.61
N ALA A 212 11.96 8.45 -1.42
CA ALA A 212 12.00 9.48 -2.45
C ALA A 212 12.86 9.07 -3.64
N LEU A 213 14.08 8.58 -3.38
CA LEU A 213 15.07 8.33 -4.42
C LEU A 213 14.98 6.93 -5.05
N LEU A 214 14.69 5.92 -4.23
CA LEU A 214 14.80 4.51 -4.59
C LEU A 214 13.45 3.80 -4.51
N GLY A 215 12.41 4.42 -3.94
CA GLY A 215 11.09 3.81 -3.88
C GLY A 215 11.03 2.55 -3.02
N ARG A 216 12.06 2.31 -2.19
CA ARG A 216 12.18 1.13 -1.33
C ARG A 216 12.28 1.54 0.12
N ARG A 217 12.07 0.58 1.01
CA ARG A 217 12.20 0.78 2.46
C ARG A 217 13.09 -0.26 3.13
N SER A 218 13.36 -1.37 2.46
CA SER A 218 14.18 -2.46 2.98
C SER A 218 15.66 -2.21 2.70
N SER A 219 16.46 -1.99 3.74
CA SER A 219 17.92 -1.86 3.63
C SER A 219 18.56 -3.05 2.91
N LYS A 220 18.01 -4.27 3.08
CA LYS A 220 18.45 -5.49 2.38
C LYS A 220 18.28 -5.41 0.87
N GLU A 221 17.15 -4.90 0.38
CA GLU A 221 16.92 -4.71 -1.06
C GLU A 221 17.82 -3.60 -1.62
N LEU A 222 18.01 -2.52 -0.86
CA LEU A 222 18.89 -1.42 -1.27
C LEU A 222 20.33 -1.86 -1.52
N ARG A 223 20.84 -2.86 -0.80
CA ARG A 223 22.18 -3.41 -1.04
C ARG A 223 22.32 -4.05 -2.42
N GLN A 224 21.22 -4.35 -3.11
CA GLN A 224 21.20 -4.87 -4.47
C GLN A 224 21.24 -3.74 -5.52
N ALA A 225 21.15 -2.47 -5.10
CA ALA A 225 21.11 -1.35 -6.01
C ALA A 225 22.45 -1.12 -6.73
N VAL A 226 22.43 -0.93 -8.05
CA VAL A 226 23.66 -0.60 -8.83
C VAL A 226 24.04 0.87 -8.74
N ASP A 227 23.07 1.77 -8.58
CA ASP A 227 23.24 3.23 -8.61
C ASP A 227 22.69 3.85 -7.31
N ILE A 228 23.21 3.44 -6.14
CA ILE A 228 22.65 3.83 -4.83
C ILE A 228 22.93 5.29 -4.41
N ALA A 229 23.77 6.02 -5.16
CA ALA A 229 24.02 7.42 -4.88
C ALA A 229 22.71 8.23 -4.82
N PRO A 230 22.58 9.23 -3.92
CA PRO A 230 23.58 9.77 -3.00
C PRO A 230 23.79 8.99 -1.68
N PHE A 231 23.17 7.81 -1.48
CA PHE A 231 23.46 7.02 -0.28
C PHE A 231 24.88 6.48 -0.30
N THR A 232 25.55 6.59 0.84
CA THR A 232 26.81 5.92 1.09
C THR A 232 26.58 4.56 1.74
N ARG A 233 27.60 3.69 1.72
CA ARG A 233 27.56 2.43 2.45
C ARG A 233 27.34 2.63 3.96
N PHE A 234 27.87 3.73 4.51
CA PHE A 234 27.64 4.09 5.91
C PHE A 234 26.17 4.39 6.18
N ASP A 235 25.51 5.14 5.30
CA ASP A 235 24.09 5.51 5.48
C ASP A 235 23.19 4.26 5.49
N LEU A 236 23.50 3.26 4.66
CA LEU A 236 22.78 1.98 4.61
C LEU A 236 23.04 1.12 5.85
N ASP A 237 24.30 1.03 6.28
CA ASP A 237 24.66 0.29 7.50
C ASP A 237 24.02 0.95 8.74
N LEU A 238 23.97 2.28 8.79
CA LEU A 238 23.30 3.05 9.84
C LEU A 238 21.79 2.80 9.82
N LEU A 239 21.14 2.89 8.65
CA LEU A 239 19.72 2.63 8.51
C LEU A 239 19.35 1.21 8.95
N GLU A 240 20.15 0.20 8.57
CA GLU A 240 19.95 -1.17 9.01
C GLU A 240 20.03 -1.28 10.54
N CYS A 241 21.05 -0.72 11.19
CA CYS A 241 21.13 -0.72 12.65
C CYS A 241 19.94 0.00 13.30
N LEU A 242 19.47 1.11 12.72
CA LEU A 242 18.32 1.85 13.22
C LEU A 242 17.00 1.10 13.00
N ASP A 243 16.92 0.19 12.04
CA ASP A 243 15.72 -0.61 11.79
C ASP A 243 15.57 -1.79 12.78
N GLU A 244 16.64 -2.16 13.48
CA GLU A 244 16.63 -3.16 14.55
C GLU A 244 15.71 -2.76 15.71
N ASP A 245 15.21 -3.78 16.42
CA ASP A 245 14.33 -3.61 17.57
C ASP A 245 15.05 -2.92 18.75
N GLU A 246 14.32 -2.01 19.41
CA GLU A 246 14.79 -1.35 20.64
C GLU A 246 14.47 -2.15 21.90
N ASP A 247 13.69 -3.22 21.78
CA ASP A 247 13.25 -4.02 22.90
C ASP A 247 14.46 -4.59 23.64
N ARG A 248 14.58 -4.18 24.92
CA ARG A 248 15.58 -4.73 25.82
C ARG A 248 15.10 -6.08 26.32
N GLY A 249 16.04 -7.02 26.41
CA GLY A 249 15.76 -8.32 27.01
C GLY A 249 15.25 -8.17 28.45
N PRO A 250 14.59 -9.20 29.00
CA PRO A 250 13.99 -9.15 30.35
C PRO A 250 14.99 -8.83 31.48
N PHE A 251 16.30 -8.90 31.22
CA PHE A 251 17.37 -8.60 32.17
C PHE A 251 17.96 -7.19 32.01
N GLY A 252 17.38 -6.34 31.16
CA GLY A 252 17.88 -4.97 30.92
C GLY A 252 19.16 -4.92 30.09
N ASP A 253 19.45 -5.99 29.33
CA ASP A 253 20.57 -6.04 28.40
C ASP A 253 20.43 -4.99 27.29
N ARG A 254 21.56 -4.63 26.68
CA ARG A 254 21.59 -3.72 25.52
C ARG A 254 20.69 -4.25 24.40
N SER A 255 19.98 -3.34 23.74
CA SER A 255 19.12 -3.70 22.61
C SER A 255 19.96 -4.12 21.39
N ARG A 256 19.33 -4.82 20.43
CA ARG A 256 20.00 -5.18 19.17
C ARG A 256 20.46 -3.95 18.41
N ARG A 257 19.63 -2.90 18.40
CA ARG A 257 19.98 -1.58 17.86
C ARG A 257 21.24 -1.01 18.51
N GLU A 258 21.31 -0.97 19.84
CA GLU A 258 22.49 -0.46 20.56
C GLU A 258 23.75 -1.24 20.22
N LEU A 259 23.68 -2.57 20.19
CA LEU A 259 24.81 -3.43 19.81
C LEU A 259 25.26 -3.20 18.37
N CYS A 260 24.32 -3.03 17.43
CA CYS A 260 24.63 -2.77 16.03
C CYS A 260 25.30 -1.40 15.86
N LEU A 261 24.74 -0.36 16.48
CA LEU A 261 25.30 1.00 16.43
C LEU A 261 26.70 1.06 17.06
N ASP A 262 26.93 0.34 18.17
CA ASP A 262 28.25 0.26 18.81
C ASP A 262 29.27 -0.40 17.88
N ALA A 263 28.90 -1.51 17.23
CA ALA A 263 29.75 -2.20 16.27
C ALA A 263 30.03 -1.32 15.04
N LEU A 264 29.03 -0.61 14.54
CA LEU A 264 29.20 0.36 13.45
C LEU A 264 30.19 1.45 13.86
N GLN A 265 30.03 2.01 15.06
CA GLN A 265 30.90 3.05 15.59
C GLN A 265 32.34 2.58 15.76
N GLN A 266 32.53 1.37 16.26
CA GLN A 266 33.87 0.79 16.40
C GLN A 266 34.55 0.57 15.05
N ARG A 267 33.79 0.20 14.01
CA ARG A 267 34.30 -0.05 12.66
C ARG A 267 34.63 1.25 11.91
N THR A 268 33.78 2.26 12.01
CA THR A 268 33.88 3.50 11.20
C THR A 268 34.61 4.62 11.93
N LYS A 269 34.65 4.59 13.27
CA LYS A 269 35.14 5.66 14.14
C LYS A 269 34.41 7.00 13.93
N ASP A 270 33.18 6.98 13.41
CA ASP A 270 32.41 8.18 13.11
C ASP A 270 31.88 8.83 14.41
N ALA A 271 32.52 9.92 14.83
CA ALA A 271 32.16 10.59 16.08
C ALA A 271 30.67 11.00 16.17
N ARG A 272 29.97 11.17 15.04
CA ARG A 272 28.55 11.53 15.01
C ARG A 272 27.66 10.45 15.62
N LEU A 273 28.05 9.18 15.54
CA LEU A 273 27.30 8.06 16.13
C LEU A 273 27.22 8.14 17.66
N ARG A 274 28.11 8.89 18.33
CA ARG A 274 28.03 9.08 19.78
C ARG A 274 26.71 9.71 20.22
N LYS A 275 26.11 10.57 19.38
CA LYS A 275 24.84 11.25 19.67
C LYS A 275 23.64 10.30 19.70
N VAL A 276 23.70 9.21 18.92
CA VAL A 276 22.63 8.22 18.84
C VAL A 276 22.86 7.00 19.73
N LEU A 277 24.08 6.84 20.26
CA LEU A 277 24.47 5.76 21.19
C LEU A 277 24.22 6.09 22.66
N GLY A 278 24.00 7.36 23.01
CA GLY A 278 23.68 7.79 24.36
C GLY A 278 22.72 8.98 24.33
N PRO A 279 21.51 8.87 24.89
CA PRO A 279 20.69 10.04 25.21
C PRO A 279 21.23 10.80 26.41
#